data_AF-A0A401QDN7-F1
#
_entry.id   AF-A0A401QDN7-F1
#
_cell.length_a   1.000
_cell.length_b   1.000
_cell.length_c   1.000
_cell.angle_alpha   90.00
_cell.angle_beta   90.00
_cell.angle_gamma   90.00
#
_symmetry.space_group_name_H-M   'P 1'
#
loop_
_entity.id
_entity.type
_entity.pdbx_description
1 polymer ?
#
loop_
_entity_poly.entity_id
_entity_poly.type
_entity_poly.pdbx_seq_one_letter_code
_entity_poly.pdbx_strand_id
1 'polypeptide(L)'
;AVCGNTPVVNYSDSRTAEVICESASKMITFIDLAGHHKYLKTTIFGLTSYCPDFAMLVVSANTGIAGTTREHLGLAMALKVPFFIVISKVDLCTKATIDRTVKQLEMVLKQPGCNKVPLLVSSSDDAVTAAQQFAHSPR
;
A
#
# COMPACT_ATOMS: atom_id res chain seq x y z
N ALA A 1 -2.87 11.58 -4.76
CA ALA A 1 -1.71 11.16 -5.55
C ALA A 1 -1.82 11.81 -6.92
N VAL A 2 -0.70 12.32 -7.45
CA VAL A 2 -0.65 13.00 -8.75
C VAL A 2 -0.70 11.97 -9.87
N CYS A 3 -1.57 12.17 -10.85
CA CYS A 3 -1.55 11.44 -12.12
C CYS A 3 -1.64 12.50 -13.23
N GLY A 4 -0.47 12.93 -13.75
CA GLY A 4 -0.35 13.95 -14.80
C GLY A 4 -0.11 15.38 -14.29
N ASN A 5 -0.14 16.36 -15.21
CA ASN A 5 0.00 17.80 -14.93
C ASN A 5 -1.22 18.43 -14.24
N THR A 6 -2.20 17.62 -13.82
CA THR A 6 -3.42 18.13 -13.19
C THR A 6 -3.14 18.49 -11.73
N PRO A 7 -3.51 19.70 -11.28
CA PRO A 7 -3.29 20.11 -9.90
C PRO A 7 -4.07 19.20 -8.93
N VAL A 8 -3.50 18.96 -7.75
CA VAL A 8 -4.18 18.19 -6.69
C VAL A 8 -5.34 19.01 -6.16
N VAL A 9 -6.55 18.47 -6.25
CA VAL A 9 -7.75 19.02 -5.61
C VAL A 9 -7.96 18.28 -4.30
N ASN A 10 -7.96 19.00 -3.17
CA ASN A 10 -8.18 18.43 -1.84
C ASN A 10 -8.90 19.45 -0.92
N TYR A 11 -9.10 19.08 0.36
CA TYR A 11 -9.84 19.86 1.34
C TYR A 11 -9.11 21.10 1.90
N SER A 12 -7.84 21.35 1.54
CA SER A 12 -7.06 22.51 2.01
C SER A 12 -7.73 23.84 1.72
N ASP A 13 -8.48 23.91 0.61
CA ASP A 13 -9.13 25.13 0.13
C ASP A 13 -10.59 25.25 0.65
N SER A 14 -10.94 24.57 1.76
CA SER A 14 -12.30 24.56 2.34
C SER A 14 -13.41 24.12 1.37
N ARG A 15 -13.09 23.22 0.42
CA ARG A 15 -14.06 22.67 -0.54
C ARG A 15 -14.90 21.56 0.09
N THR A 16 -16.16 21.43 -0.31
CA THR A 16 -16.99 20.27 0.05
C THR A 16 -16.60 19.06 -0.80
N ALA A 17 -17.03 17.86 -0.37
CA ALA A 17 -16.82 16.65 -1.14
C ALA A 17 -17.44 16.76 -2.55
N GLU A 18 -18.63 17.37 -2.68
CA GLU A 18 -19.28 17.54 -3.98
C GLU A 18 -18.42 18.37 -4.95
N VAL A 19 -17.87 19.49 -4.49
CA VAL A 19 -17.03 20.37 -5.33
C VAL A 19 -15.75 19.66 -5.77
N ILE A 20 -15.16 18.84 -4.90
CA ILE A 20 -13.99 18.02 -5.24
C ILE A 20 -14.36 16.99 -6.31
N CYS A 21 -15.51 16.32 -6.17
CA CYS A 21 -16.01 15.35 -7.15
C CYS A 21 -16.22 15.97 -8.53
N GLU A 22 -16.86 17.14 -8.60
CA GLU A 22 -17.15 17.84 -9.86
C GLU A 22 -15.88 18.29 -10.59
N SER A 23 -14.84 18.64 -9.82
CA SER A 23 -13.60 19.20 -10.37
C SER A 23 -12.53 18.14 -10.69
N ALA A 24 -12.68 16.90 -10.20
CA ALA A 24 -11.64 15.88 -10.27
C ALA A 24 -11.87 14.90 -11.44
N SER A 25 -10.82 14.64 -12.21
CA SER A 25 -10.85 13.57 -13.24
C SER A 25 -10.80 12.16 -12.65
N LYS A 26 -10.25 12.01 -11.44
CA LYS A 26 -10.14 10.76 -10.68
C LYS A 26 -10.21 11.06 -9.19
N MET A 27 -10.97 10.27 -8.45
CA MET A 27 -11.02 10.33 -6.99
C MET A 27 -10.10 9.27 -6.39
N ILE A 28 -9.37 9.65 -5.34
CA ILE A 28 -8.56 8.73 -4.55
C ILE A 28 -8.97 8.90 -3.09
N THR A 29 -9.48 7.83 -2.50
CA THR A 29 -9.88 7.79 -1.09
C THR A 29 -8.85 6.99 -0.31
N PHE A 30 -8.38 7.56 0.80
CA PHE A 30 -7.50 6.86 1.73
C PHE A 30 -8.29 6.41 2.95
N ILE A 31 -8.11 5.15 3.34
CA ILE A 31 -8.71 4.55 4.52
C ILE A 31 -7.55 4.13 5.42
N ASP A 32 -7.38 4.82 6.54
CA ASP A 32 -6.39 4.44 7.54
C ASP A 32 -6.96 3.35 8.46
N LEU A 33 -6.22 2.25 8.61
CA LEU A 33 -6.63 1.07 9.37
C LEU A 33 -5.66 0.83 10.52
N ALA A 34 -6.18 0.27 11.61
CA ALA A 34 -5.39 0.07 12.82
C ALA A 34 -4.23 -0.92 12.62
N GLY A 35 -3.03 -0.54 13.08
CA GLY A 35 -1.80 -1.34 12.96
C GLY A 35 -1.48 -2.25 14.16
N HIS A 36 -2.25 -2.15 15.24
CA HIS A 36 -1.99 -2.90 16.48
C HIS A 36 -2.90 -4.13 16.56
N HIS A 37 -2.34 -5.29 16.94
CA HIS A 37 -3.01 -6.60 16.94
C HIS A 37 -4.38 -6.61 17.65
N LYS A 38 -4.54 -5.83 18.73
CA LYS A 38 -5.82 -5.66 19.46
C LYS A 38 -6.99 -5.22 18.56
N TYR A 39 -6.71 -4.50 17.48
CA TYR A 39 -7.72 -3.92 16.58
C TYR A 39 -7.83 -4.67 15.25
N LEU A 40 -7.32 -5.89 15.16
CA LEU A 40 -7.36 -6.69 13.93
C LEU A 40 -8.80 -6.83 13.38
N LYS A 41 -9.80 -6.99 14.25
CA LYS A 41 -11.22 -7.04 13.85
C LYS A 41 -11.67 -5.76 13.14
N THR A 42 -11.21 -4.60 13.61
CA THR A 42 -11.50 -3.30 12.99
C THR A 42 -10.87 -3.20 11.62
N THR A 43 -9.63 -3.68 11.46
CA THR A 43 -8.94 -3.74 10.16
C THR A 43 -9.66 -4.64 9.18
N ILE A 44 -10.10 -5.84 9.61
CA ILE A 44 -10.90 -6.76 8.77
C ILE A 44 -12.17 -6.06 8.31
N PHE A 45 -12.94 -5.46 9.24
CA PHE A 45 -14.15 -4.73 8.90
C PHE A 45 -13.87 -3.61 7.89
N GLY A 46 -12.79 -2.85 8.08
CA GLY A 46 -12.39 -1.81 7.13
C GLY A 46 -12.14 -2.36 5.72
N LEU A 47 -11.39 -3.46 5.60
CA LEU A 47 -11.12 -4.08 4.30
C LEU A 47 -12.36 -4.68 3.64
N THR A 48 -13.28 -5.25 4.42
CA THR A 48 -14.48 -5.91 3.87
C THR A 48 -15.65 -4.97 3.63
N SER A 49 -15.78 -3.91 4.41
CA SER A 49 -16.93 -2.99 4.33
C SER A 49 -16.69 -1.85 3.34
N TYR A 50 -15.46 -1.34 3.28
CA TYR A 50 -15.11 -0.30 2.31
C TYR A 50 -14.64 -0.85 0.96
N CYS A 51 -14.32 -2.15 0.87
CA CYS A 51 -13.89 -2.83 -0.36
C CYS A 51 -12.82 -2.04 -1.16
N PRO A 52 -11.66 -1.71 -0.56
CA PRO A 52 -10.66 -0.89 -1.23
C PRO A 52 -10.11 -1.59 -2.46
N ASP A 53 -9.84 -0.81 -3.52
CA ASP A 53 -9.22 -1.33 -4.74
C ASP A 53 -7.79 -1.82 -4.50
N PHE A 54 -7.08 -1.20 -3.56
CA PHE A 54 -5.71 -1.54 -3.20
C PHE A 54 -5.45 -1.36 -1.70
N ALA A 55 -4.59 -2.19 -1.14
CA ALA A 55 -4.03 -2.02 0.20
C ALA A 55 -2.57 -1.55 0.15
N MET A 56 -2.22 -0.58 0.98
CA MET A 56 -0.84 -0.13 1.18
C MET A 56 -0.30 -0.70 2.49
N LEU A 57 0.62 -1.65 2.41
CA LEU A 57 1.28 -2.21 3.59
C LEU A 57 2.53 -1.38 3.91
N VAL A 58 2.47 -0.56 4.95
CA VAL A 58 3.61 0.26 5.37
C VAL A 58 4.49 -0.52 6.33
N VAL A 59 5.78 -0.65 5.99
CA VAL A 59 6.79 -1.38 6.77
C VAL A 59 7.93 -0.42 7.10
N SER A 60 8.35 -0.37 8.36
CA SER A 60 9.48 0.48 8.75
C SER A 60 10.80 -0.16 8.35
N ALA A 61 11.68 0.59 7.69
CA ALA A 61 13.01 0.13 7.26
C ALA A 61 13.85 -0.38 8.44
N ASN A 62 13.72 0.28 9.60
CA ASN A 62 14.49 -0.02 10.80
C ASN A 62 14.11 -1.38 11.42
N THR A 63 12.81 -1.57 11.64
CA THR A 63 12.27 -2.78 12.28
C THR A 63 12.10 -3.94 11.31
N GLY A 64 11.88 -3.67 10.02
CA GLY A 64 11.54 -4.68 9.03
C GLY A 64 10.17 -5.31 9.30
N ILE A 65 10.05 -6.60 8.96
CA ILE A 65 8.79 -7.36 9.06
C ILE A 65 8.49 -7.70 10.52
N ALA A 66 7.37 -7.19 11.04
CA ALA A 66 6.84 -7.54 12.35
C ALA A 66 5.72 -8.61 12.27
N GLY A 67 5.25 -9.10 13.42
CA GLY A 67 4.11 -10.03 13.49
C GLY A 67 2.85 -9.47 12.82
N THR A 68 2.51 -8.22 13.12
CA THR A 68 1.34 -7.54 12.52
C THR A 68 1.48 -7.34 11.01
N THR A 69 2.70 -7.15 10.48
CA THR A 69 2.95 -7.10 9.04
C THR A 69 2.56 -8.41 8.36
N ARG A 70 2.92 -9.56 8.97
CA ARG A 70 2.57 -10.89 8.44
C ARG A 70 1.06 -11.14 8.52
N GLU A 71 0.42 -10.74 9.61
CA GLU A 71 -1.03 -10.84 9.77
C GLU A 71 -1.77 -10.02 8.70
N HIS A 72 -1.38 -8.75 8.49
CA HIS A 72 -2.00 -7.88 7.49
C HIS A 72 -1.72 -8.34 6.06
N LEU A 73 -0.53 -8.87 5.78
CA LEU A 73 -0.24 -9.53 4.50
C LEU A 73 -1.17 -10.72 4.28
N GLY A 74 -1.36 -11.57 5.29
CA GLY A 74 -2.29 -12.69 5.25
C GLY A 74 -3.73 -12.24 5.00
N LEU A 75 -4.19 -11.16 5.63
CA LEU A 75 -5.51 -10.59 5.39
C LEU A 75 -5.69 -10.10 3.96
N ALA A 76 -4.75 -9.30 3.44
CA ALA A 76 -4.82 -8.80 2.07
C ALA A 76 -4.87 -9.95 1.06
N MET A 77 -4.09 -11.01 1.28
CA MET A 77 -4.10 -12.21 0.46
C MET A 77 -5.42 -13.00 0.57
N ALA A 78 -5.91 -13.24 1.78
CA ALA A 78 -7.12 -14.01 2.02
C ALA A 78 -8.37 -13.31 1.44
N LEU A 79 -8.41 -11.98 1.56
CA LEU A 79 -9.47 -11.13 1.00
C LEU A 79 -9.26 -10.79 -0.48
N LYS A 80 -8.18 -11.29 -1.10
CA LYS A 80 -7.78 -11.01 -2.49
C LYS A 80 -7.70 -9.51 -2.80
N VAL A 81 -7.34 -8.69 -1.82
CA VAL A 81 -7.12 -7.26 -2.02
C VAL A 81 -5.72 -7.08 -2.60
N PRO A 82 -5.57 -6.53 -3.82
CA PRO A 82 -4.27 -6.22 -4.39
C PRO A 82 -3.51 -5.26 -3.45
N PHE A 83 -2.21 -5.48 -3.25
CA PHE A 83 -1.45 -4.66 -2.30
C PHE A 83 -0.05 -4.34 -2.79
N PHE A 84 0.45 -3.17 -2.40
CA PHE A 84 1.85 -2.78 -2.54
C PHE A 84 2.45 -2.48 -1.17
N ILE A 85 3.78 -2.58 -1.07
CA ILE A 85 4.50 -2.40 0.19
C ILE A 85 5.32 -1.12 0.12
N VAL A 86 5.17 -0.26 1.13
CA VAL A 86 5.95 0.98 1.26
C VAL A 86 6.92 0.82 2.41
N ILE A 87 8.22 0.95 2.11
CA ILE A 87 9.27 0.97 3.12
C ILE A 87 9.43 2.41 3.62
N SER A 88 9.05 2.66 4.87
CA SER A 88 9.10 3.98 5.53
C SER A 88 10.31 4.12 6.46
N LYS A 89 10.54 5.33 6.98
CA LYS A 89 11.64 5.64 7.94
C LYS A 89 13.04 5.31 7.40
N VAL A 90 13.23 5.48 6.10
CA VAL A 90 14.52 5.22 5.41
C VAL A 90 15.60 6.22 5.80
N ASP A 91 15.19 7.42 6.19
CA ASP A 91 16.04 8.52 6.71
C ASP A 91 16.80 8.14 7.98
N LEU A 92 16.25 7.24 8.79
CA LEU A 92 16.87 6.76 10.04
C LEU A 92 17.79 5.54 9.84
N CYS A 93 17.94 5.07 8.61
CA CYS A 93 18.54 3.77 8.33
C CYS A 93 19.76 3.85 7.42
N THR A 94 20.73 2.96 7.64
CA THR A 94 21.81 2.76 6.67
C THR A 94 21.28 2.01 5.44
N LYS A 95 21.99 2.14 4.31
CA LYS A 95 21.68 1.36 3.10
C LYS A 95 21.63 -0.16 3.37
N ALA A 96 22.54 -0.67 4.20
CA ALA A 96 22.55 -2.08 4.58
C ALA A 96 21.27 -2.51 5.33
N THR A 97 20.75 -1.65 6.22
CA THR A 97 19.49 -1.89 6.92
C THR A 97 18.29 -1.93 5.96
N ILE A 98 18.25 -1.00 5.01
CA ILE A 98 17.20 -0.94 3.98
C ILE A 98 17.26 -2.20 3.09
N ASP A 99 18.44 -2.54 2.58
CA ASP A 99 18.66 -3.72 1.72
C ASP A 99 18.29 -5.01 2.45
N ARG A 100 18.55 -5.12 3.75
CA ARG A 100 18.10 -6.24 4.58
C ARG A 100 16.57 -6.34 4.60
N THR A 101 15.87 -5.23 4.83
CA THR A 101 14.40 -5.19 4.89
C THR A 101 13.79 -5.53 3.52
N VAL A 102 14.35 -5.01 2.43
CA VAL A 102 13.94 -5.38 1.05
C VAL A 102 14.08 -6.89 0.84
N LYS A 103 15.24 -7.48 1.16
CA LYS A 103 15.46 -8.93 1.03
C LYS A 103 14.48 -9.75 1.87
N GLN A 104 14.19 -9.31 3.10
CA GLN A 104 13.20 -9.98 3.95
C GLN A 104 11.80 -9.98 3.32
N LEU A 105 11.38 -8.85 2.75
CA LEU A 105 10.09 -8.73 2.07
C LEU A 105 10.03 -9.60 0.82
N GLU A 106 11.08 -9.59 0.00
CA GLU A 106 11.16 -10.46 -1.17
C GLU A 106 11.06 -11.94 -0.81
N MET A 107 11.77 -12.38 0.23
CA MET A 107 11.70 -13.76 0.70
C MET A 107 10.28 -14.12 1.15
N VAL A 108 9.64 -13.30 1.97
CA VAL A 108 8.28 -13.56 2.47
C VAL A 108 7.27 -13.61 1.33
N LEU A 109 7.37 -12.70 0.36
CA LEU A 109 6.46 -12.68 -0.79
C LEU A 109 6.61 -13.89 -1.72
N LYS A 110 7.83 -14.43 -1.83
CA LYS A 110 8.13 -15.62 -2.65
C LYS A 110 7.88 -16.94 -1.93
N GLN A 111 7.69 -16.93 -0.60
CA GLN A 111 7.48 -18.15 0.18
C GLN A 111 6.19 -18.89 -0.22
N PRO A 112 6.14 -20.23 -0.03
CA PRO A 112 4.92 -20.99 -0.18
C PRO A 112 3.78 -20.39 0.64
N GLY A 113 2.62 -20.23 0.01
CA GLY A 113 1.47 -19.54 0.57
C GLY A 113 1.32 -18.10 0.07
N CYS A 114 2.42 -17.38 -0.18
CA CYS A 114 2.38 -16.07 -0.83
C CYS A 114 2.47 -16.17 -2.35
N ASN A 115 3.46 -16.92 -2.86
CA ASN A 115 3.68 -17.18 -4.30
C ASN A 115 3.61 -15.91 -5.19
N LYS A 116 4.08 -14.77 -4.69
CA LYS A 116 4.13 -13.51 -5.44
C LYS A 116 5.50 -13.34 -6.10
N VAL A 117 5.52 -12.61 -7.22
CA VAL A 117 6.74 -12.12 -7.87
C VAL A 117 6.86 -10.62 -7.57
N PRO A 118 7.64 -10.21 -6.55
CA PRO A 118 7.75 -8.80 -6.19
C PRO A 118 8.53 -8.00 -7.24
N LEU A 119 8.03 -6.81 -7.56
CA LEU A 119 8.72 -5.79 -8.36
C LEU A 119 9.20 -4.69 -7.41
N LEU A 120 10.51 -4.47 -7.33
CA LEU A 120 11.08 -3.37 -6.58
C LEU A 120 10.94 -2.08 -7.40
N VAL A 121 10.27 -1.07 -6.84
CA VAL A 121 10.07 0.23 -7.48
C VAL A 121 11.14 1.20 -6.97
N SER A 122 12.11 1.55 -7.83
CA SER A 122 13.21 2.47 -7.49
C SER A 122 13.19 3.77 -8.29
N SER A 123 12.35 3.85 -9.33
CA SER A 123 12.22 5.00 -10.21
C SER A 123 10.75 5.32 -10.51
N SER A 124 10.51 6.49 -11.10
CA SER A 124 9.18 6.86 -11.60
C SER A 124 8.72 5.92 -12.73
N ASP A 125 9.63 5.45 -13.58
CA ASP A 125 9.31 4.54 -14.68
C ASP A 125 8.93 3.15 -14.16
N ASP A 126 9.60 2.67 -13.12
CA ASP A 126 9.20 1.44 -12.42
C ASP A 126 7.79 1.59 -11.84
N ALA A 127 7.48 2.76 -11.27
CA ALA A 127 6.17 3.02 -10.68
C ALA A 127 5.05 3.00 -11.74
N VAL A 128 5.30 3.60 -12.92
CA VAL A 128 4.35 3.57 -14.05
C VAL A 128 4.17 2.13 -14.54
N THR A 129 5.26 1.38 -14.71
CA THR A 129 5.24 -0.02 -15.15
C THR A 129 4.48 -0.90 -14.15
N ALA A 130 4.76 -0.74 -12.85
CA ALA A 130 4.08 -1.46 -11.78
C ALA A 130 2.57 -1.15 -11.77
N ALA A 131 2.20 0.12 -11.91
CA ALA A 131 0.80 0.55 -11.91
C ALA A 131 0.01 -0.05 -13.09
N GLN A 132 0.62 -0.12 -14.28
CA GLN A 132 0.02 -0.77 -15.43
C GLN A 132 -0.23 -2.26 -15.18
N GLN A 133 0.71 -2.97 -14.55
CA GLN A 133 0.54 -4.40 -14.25
C GLN A 133 -0.45 -4.67 -13.11
N PHE A 134 -0.54 -3.76 -12.13
CA PHE A 134 -1.45 -3.89 -10.98
C PHE A 134 -2.92 -3.89 -11.36
N ALA A 135 -3.31 -3.09 -12.36
CA ALA A 135 -4.70 -2.94 -12.79
C ALA A 135 -5.29 -4.17 -13.52
N HIS A 136 -4.44 -5.10 -13.97
CA HIS A 136 -4.84 -6.26 -14.77
C HIS A 136 -4.97 -7.56 -13.97
N SER A 137 -4.84 -7.54 -12.64
CA SER A 137 -5.07 -8.73 -11.82
C SER A 137 -6.58 -8.99 -11.70
N PRO A 138 -7.12 -10.13 -12.18
CA PRO A 138 -8.54 -10.42 -12.08
C PRO A 138 -8.96 -10.53 -10.60
N ARG A 139 -10.10 -9.94 -10.26
CA ARG A 139 -10.75 -10.11 -8.95
C ARG A 139 -11.16 -11.57 -8.72
#